data_AF-K1UK45-F1
#
_entry.id   AF-K1UK45-F1
#
_cell.length_a   1.000
_cell.length_b   1.000
_cell.length_c   1.000
_cell.angle_alpha   90.00
_cell.angle_beta   90.00
_cell.angle_gamma   90.00
#
_symmetry.space_group_name_H-M   'P 1'
#
loop_
_entity.id
_entity.type
_entity.pdbx_description
1 polymer ?
#
loop_
_entity_poly.entity_id
_entity_poly.type
_entity_poly.pdbx_seq_one_letter_code
_entity_poly.pdbx_strand_id
1 'polypeptide(L)'
;MTRLGFSIHNYFFAKALDQVRPGGVVAFVTSRYTMDSKNSDARRYMAQRAELLGAIRLPNDAFKKNAGTEVVSDILFLQKRDHPIDIVPEWVNLDRTEEGHTMNSYFVAHPEMVLGDTVEESTAYGMDITVRPIEGMELSELLKEAVSHIQGTYQAVELPEADKGKEIETIPATPDVKNFSYTVVAGDVYFRENSLMRRVDLNEKAKDRVMGMVELRGIVNELIEYQLEDYPDEMITQKQAELNDAYDAFAAKNGLINNRANGQAFADDSSYYLLCSLENVDEDGNLKSKADMFTKRTIKPERRVTSVDTPSEALAISIGERGKVDLPFMAQLLGTPGEYDAIQAELRGVIFKDPMAPDAVEVGW
;
A
#
# COMPACT_ATOMS: atom_id res chain seq x y z
N MET A 1 -21.92 -4.40 -6.12
CA MET A 1 -22.56 -3.12 -5.72
C MET A 1 -22.90 -3.20 -4.24
N THR A 2 -22.32 -2.33 -3.43
CA THR A 2 -22.43 -2.32 -1.96
C THR A 2 -23.79 -1.75 -1.52
N ARG A 3 -24.49 -2.48 -0.65
CA ARG A 3 -25.84 -2.19 -0.11
C ARG A 3 -26.00 -0.83 0.63
N LEU A 4 -24.93 -0.03 0.76
CA LEU A 4 -24.87 1.20 1.57
C LEU A 4 -24.56 2.47 0.75
N GLY A 5 -24.27 2.38 -0.56
CA GLY A 5 -23.98 3.56 -1.38
C GLY A 5 -22.72 4.37 -1.00
N PHE A 6 -21.85 3.81 -0.16
CA PHE A 6 -20.63 4.46 0.31
C PHE A 6 -19.54 4.52 -0.77
N SER A 7 -18.73 5.59 -0.73
CA SER A 7 -17.46 5.64 -1.46
C SER A 7 -16.54 4.49 -1.00
N ILE A 8 -15.53 4.15 -1.82
CA ILE A 8 -14.63 3.04 -1.51
C ILE A 8 -13.92 3.22 -0.16
N HIS A 9 -13.51 4.45 0.17
CA HIS A 9 -12.90 4.79 1.45
C HIS A 9 -13.85 4.50 2.62
N ASN A 10 -15.09 4.98 2.53
CA ASN A 10 -16.11 4.80 3.57
C ASN A 10 -16.52 3.33 3.72
N TYR A 11 -16.49 2.55 2.64
CA TYR A 11 -16.71 1.10 2.71
C TYR A 11 -15.61 0.37 3.50
N PHE A 12 -14.34 0.74 3.33
CA PHE A 12 -13.24 0.16 4.09
C PHE A 12 -13.33 0.47 5.59
N PHE A 13 -13.78 1.67 5.97
CA PHE A 13 -14.09 1.99 7.37
C PHE A 13 -15.14 1.04 7.94
N ALA A 14 -16.25 0.85 7.22
CA ALA A 14 -17.31 -0.06 7.67
C ALA A 14 -16.79 -1.49 7.84
N LYS A 15 -15.99 -1.99 6.89
CA LYS A 15 -15.43 -3.34 6.96
C LYS A 15 -14.38 -3.53 8.05
N ALA A 16 -13.48 -2.59 8.27
CA ALA A 16 -12.52 -2.74 9.37
C ALA A 16 -13.22 -2.69 10.72
N LEU A 17 -14.20 -1.79 10.90
CA LEU A 17 -15.01 -1.77 12.12
C LEU A 17 -15.78 -3.08 12.32
N ASP A 18 -16.24 -3.76 11.26
CA ASP A 18 -16.83 -5.09 11.38
C ASP A 18 -15.83 -6.14 11.91
N GLN A 19 -14.57 -6.10 11.46
CA GLN A 19 -13.54 -7.09 11.78
C GLN A 19 -12.86 -6.87 13.14
N VAL A 20 -12.88 -5.65 13.67
CA VAL A 20 -12.25 -5.33 14.95
C VAL A 20 -13.18 -5.76 16.09
N ARG A 21 -12.62 -6.24 17.21
CA ARG A 21 -13.44 -6.58 18.39
C ARG A 21 -13.97 -5.32 19.10
N PRO A 22 -15.06 -5.39 19.87
CA PRO A 22 -15.43 -4.32 20.81
C PRO A 22 -14.25 -3.83 21.64
N GLY A 23 -14.12 -2.51 21.81
CA GLY A 23 -13.00 -1.86 22.48
C GLY A 23 -11.68 -1.82 21.68
N GLY A 24 -11.61 -2.53 20.54
CA GLY A 24 -10.47 -2.45 19.64
C GLY A 24 -10.38 -1.09 18.93
N VAL A 25 -9.16 -0.66 18.64
CA VAL A 25 -8.86 0.63 18.01
C VAL A 25 -8.46 0.41 16.55
N VAL A 26 -8.94 1.28 15.67
CA VAL A 26 -8.58 1.32 14.25
C VAL A 26 -8.02 2.69 13.92
N ALA A 27 -6.87 2.72 13.25
CA ALA A 27 -6.27 3.93 12.70
C ALA A 27 -6.34 3.88 11.17
N PHE A 28 -6.85 4.94 10.54
CA PHE A 28 -7.03 5.01 9.09
C PHE A 28 -6.46 6.29 8.52
N VAL A 29 -5.63 6.16 7.47
CA VAL A 29 -5.30 7.27 6.59
C VAL A 29 -6.34 7.35 5.48
N THR A 30 -6.97 8.49 5.32
CA THR A 30 -8.01 8.71 4.31
C THR A 30 -7.95 10.12 3.75
N SER A 31 -8.56 10.36 2.59
CA SER A 31 -8.70 11.72 2.08
C SER A 31 -9.57 12.56 3.02
N ARG A 32 -9.23 13.86 3.15
CA ARG A 32 -10.00 14.81 3.96
C ARG A 32 -11.49 14.86 3.66
N TYR A 33 -11.91 14.46 2.45
CA TYR A 33 -13.32 14.39 2.08
C TYR A 33 -14.13 13.42 2.95
N THR A 34 -13.50 12.45 3.62
CA THR A 34 -14.18 11.62 4.62
C THR A 34 -14.75 12.49 5.75
N MET A 35 -13.94 13.40 6.28
CA MET A 35 -14.31 14.29 7.37
C MET A 35 -15.06 15.54 6.89
N ASP A 36 -14.74 16.05 5.70
CA ASP A 36 -15.27 17.34 5.20
C ASP A 36 -16.47 17.22 4.24
N SER A 37 -16.86 16.00 3.84
CA SER A 37 -18.02 15.83 2.94
C SER A 37 -19.29 16.46 3.50
N LYS A 38 -20.07 17.13 2.65
CA LYS A 38 -21.40 17.65 3.01
C LYS A 38 -22.38 16.54 3.39
N ASN A 39 -22.21 15.34 2.80
CA ASN A 39 -22.97 14.18 3.20
C ASN A 39 -22.36 13.57 4.47
N SER A 40 -23.11 13.60 5.57
CA SER A 40 -22.70 13.08 6.88
C SER A 40 -22.99 11.59 7.07
N ASP A 41 -23.61 10.87 6.13
CA ASP A 41 -24.04 9.48 6.29
C ASP A 41 -22.93 8.53 6.72
N ALA A 42 -21.74 8.67 6.11
CA ALA A 42 -20.58 7.87 6.49
C ALA A 42 -20.09 8.21 7.90
N ARG A 43 -20.06 9.50 8.25
CA ARG A 43 -19.67 9.93 9.60
C ARG A 43 -20.67 9.49 10.65
N ARG A 44 -21.98 9.58 10.38
CA ARG A 44 -23.05 9.02 11.22
C ARG A 44 -22.88 7.51 11.38
N TYR A 45 -22.65 6.79 10.30
CA TYR A 45 -22.46 5.34 10.33
C TYR A 45 -21.29 4.94 11.24
N MET A 46 -20.15 5.63 11.10
CA MET A 46 -18.97 5.44 11.97
C MET A 46 -19.29 5.84 13.40
N ALA A 47 -19.90 7.01 13.61
CA ALA A 47 -20.24 7.56 14.91
C ALA A 47 -21.27 6.74 15.69
N GLN A 48 -22.06 5.89 15.04
CA GLN A 48 -22.95 4.95 15.74
C GLN A 48 -22.17 3.73 16.26
N ARG A 49 -21.13 3.29 15.55
CA ARG A 49 -20.40 2.02 15.79
C ARG A 49 -19.07 2.20 16.50
N ALA A 50 -18.50 3.39 16.46
CA ALA A 50 -17.22 3.69 17.03
C ALA A 50 -17.20 5.09 17.65
N GLU A 51 -16.35 5.23 18.65
CA GLU A 51 -15.98 6.50 19.26
C GLU A 51 -14.77 7.08 18.53
N LEU A 52 -14.80 8.39 18.24
CA LEU A 52 -13.65 9.09 17.68
C LEU A 52 -12.71 9.45 18.83
N LEU A 53 -11.55 8.80 18.85
CA LEU A 53 -10.48 9.05 19.81
C LEU A 53 -9.69 10.32 19.47
N GLY A 54 -9.61 10.60 18.17
CA GLY A 54 -8.97 11.78 17.62
C GLY A 54 -8.81 11.65 16.10
N ALA A 55 -8.57 12.77 15.44
CA ALA A 55 -8.19 12.82 14.03
C ALA A 55 -7.04 13.82 13.84
N ILE A 56 -6.13 13.54 12.91
CA ILE A 56 -4.99 14.42 12.58
C ILE A 56 -5.06 14.73 11.10
N ARG A 57 -5.01 16.01 10.72
CA ARG A 57 -4.98 16.45 9.33
C ARG A 57 -3.54 16.76 8.90
N LEU A 58 -3.10 16.09 7.84
CA LEU A 58 -1.75 16.20 7.29
C LEU A 58 -1.67 17.29 6.21
N PRO A 59 -0.50 17.91 6.02
CA PRO A 59 -0.28 18.83 4.92
C PRO A 59 -0.33 18.11 3.57
N ASN A 60 -0.62 18.86 2.51
CA ASN A 60 -0.83 18.33 1.16
C ASN A 60 0.39 17.62 0.59
N ASP A 61 1.60 17.94 1.04
CA ASP A 61 2.85 17.37 0.55
C ASP A 61 3.31 16.11 1.32
N ALA A 62 2.56 15.67 2.34
CA ALA A 62 2.92 14.52 3.18
C ALA A 62 3.21 13.24 2.39
N PHE A 63 2.56 13.05 1.23
CA PHE A 63 2.75 11.90 0.34
C PHE A 63 3.50 12.24 -0.96
N LYS A 64 3.99 13.48 -1.13
CA LYS A 64 4.64 13.92 -2.36
C LYS A 64 5.93 13.15 -2.65
N LYS A 65 6.79 12.94 -1.64
CA LYS A 65 8.07 12.23 -1.79
C LYS A 65 7.92 10.74 -2.12
N ASN A 66 6.90 10.08 -1.57
CA ASN A 66 6.73 8.63 -1.67
C ASN A 66 5.72 8.20 -2.76
N ALA A 67 4.68 8.99 -2.99
CA ALA A 67 3.57 8.65 -3.88
C ALA A 67 3.34 9.68 -5.00
N GLY A 68 4.11 10.76 -5.05
CA GLY A 68 4.02 11.77 -6.11
C GLY A 68 2.69 12.54 -6.15
N THR A 69 1.92 12.53 -5.05
CA THR A 69 0.60 13.18 -4.97
C THR A 69 0.60 14.30 -3.95
N GLU A 70 -0.12 15.38 -4.27
CA GLU A 70 -0.34 16.53 -3.39
C GLU A 70 -1.80 16.54 -2.92
N VAL A 71 -2.09 15.80 -1.86
CA VAL A 71 -3.45 15.59 -1.35
C VAL A 71 -3.50 15.75 0.17
N VAL A 72 -4.44 16.56 0.65
CA VAL A 72 -4.71 16.67 2.09
C VAL A 72 -5.39 15.39 2.56
N SER A 73 -4.80 14.78 3.59
CA SER A 73 -5.24 13.50 4.14
C SER A 73 -5.39 13.58 5.65
N ASP A 74 -6.32 12.82 6.19
CA ASP A 74 -6.60 12.73 7.61
C ASP A 74 -6.20 11.34 8.13
N ILE A 75 -5.67 11.28 9.34
CA ILE A 75 -5.50 10.05 10.12
C ILE A 75 -6.60 10.02 11.18
N LEU A 76 -7.54 9.08 11.09
CA LEU A 76 -8.64 8.93 12.04
C LEU A 76 -8.38 7.76 12.99
N PHE A 77 -8.57 7.98 14.29
CA PHE A 77 -8.49 6.97 15.33
C PHE A 77 -9.89 6.69 15.89
N LEU A 78 -10.37 5.48 15.66
CA LEU A 78 -11.72 5.06 16.03
C LEU A 78 -11.67 3.86 16.98
N GLN A 79 -12.37 3.91 18.11
CA GLN A 79 -12.53 2.77 19.00
C GLN A 79 -13.90 2.14 18.82
N LYS A 80 -13.94 0.85 18.47
CA LYS A 80 -15.19 0.13 18.22
C LYS A 80 -16.01 0.01 19.51
N ARG A 81 -17.29 0.35 19.44
CA ARG A 81 -18.24 0.12 20.53
C ARG A 81 -18.70 -1.33 20.57
N ASP A 82 -19.16 -1.74 21.74
CA ASP A 82 -19.72 -3.08 21.93
C ASP A 82 -21.01 -3.30 21.11
N HIS A 83 -21.87 -2.27 21.06
CA HIS A 83 -23.05 -2.26 20.20
C HIS A 83 -23.21 -0.91 19.51
N PRO A 84 -23.84 -0.87 18.32
CA PRO A 84 -24.20 0.39 17.68
C PRO A 84 -25.20 1.16 18.55
N ILE A 85 -24.95 2.44 18.73
CA ILE A 85 -25.85 3.36 19.43
C ILE A 85 -26.27 4.46 18.47
N ASP A 86 -27.53 4.90 18.53
CA ASP A 86 -28.00 5.99 17.69
C ASP A 86 -27.63 7.33 18.32
N ILE A 87 -26.46 7.85 17.95
CA ILE A 87 -25.93 9.13 18.42
C ILE A 87 -25.42 9.96 17.25
N VAL A 88 -25.42 11.27 17.43
CA VAL A 88 -24.84 12.23 16.48
C VAL A 88 -23.91 13.18 17.25
N PRO A 89 -22.67 12.76 17.53
CA PRO A 89 -21.67 13.63 18.16
C PRO A 89 -21.28 14.77 17.22
N GLU A 90 -20.70 15.82 17.78
CA GLU A 90 -20.44 17.08 17.08
C GLU A 90 -19.59 16.90 15.81
N TRP A 91 -18.54 16.06 15.86
CA TRP A 91 -17.66 15.77 14.73
C TRP A 91 -18.36 15.17 13.49
N VAL A 92 -19.60 14.70 13.61
CA VAL A 92 -20.39 14.26 12.44
C VAL A 92 -20.72 15.44 11.52
N ASN A 93 -20.75 16.65 12.06
CA ASN A 93 -21.15 17.84 11.34
C ASN A 93 -19.93 18.60 10.77
N LEU A 94 -20.25 19.60 9.96
CA LEU A 94 -19.29 20.59 9.49
C LEU A 94 -19.53 21.87 10.27
N ASP A 95 -18.47 22.64 10.46
CA ASP A 95 -18.52 23.98 11.02
C ASP A 95 -17.63 24.93 10.20
N ARG A 96 -17.47 26.16 10.65
CA ARG A 96 -16.62 27.17 10.03
C ARG A 96 -15.50 27.60 10.96
N THR A 97 -14.29 27.71 10.41
CA THR A 97 -13.16 28.33 11.13
C THR A 97 -13.39 29.83 11.31
N GLU A 98 -12.55 30.46 12.14
CA GLU A 98 -12.57 31.92 12.32
C GLU A 98 -12.32 32.67 10.99
N GLU A 99 -11.52 32.10 10.09
CA GLU A 99 -11.27 32.65 8.75
C GLU A 99 -12.42 32.39 7.75
N GLY A 100 -13.45 31.64 8.16
CA GLY A 100 -14.66 31.37 7.38
C GLY A 100 -14.62 30.11 6.51
N HIS A 101 -13.57 29.30 6.61
CA HIS A 101 -13.45 28.05 5.86
C HIS A 101 -14.39 26.99 6.42
N THR A 102 -15.11 26.27 5.55
CA THR A 102 -15.98 25.17 5.98
C THR A 102 -15.19 23.87 6.07
N MET A 103 -15.12 23.27 7.27
CA MET A 103 -14.44 22.00 7.51
C MET A 103 -15.16 21.19 8.60
N ASN A 104 -14.72 19.95 8.86
CA ASN A 104 -15.29 19.15 9.94
C ASN A 104 -15.23 19.86 11.31
N SER A 105 -16.32 19.79 12.08
CA SER A 105 -16.41 20.44 13.40
C SER A 105 -15.31 20.01 14.36
N TYR A 106 -14.80 18.78 14.25
CA TYR A 106 -13.65 18.33 15.05
C TYR A 106 -12.40 19.17 14.79
N PHE A 107 -12.06 19.44 13.53
CA PHE A 107 -10.86 20.22 13.20
C PHE A 107 -11.03 21.72 13.50
N VAL A 108 -12.27 22.22 13.48
CA VAL A 108 -12.56 23.58 13.97
C VAL A 108 -12.35 23.68 15.48
N ALA A 109 -12.77 22.66 16.25
CA ALA A 109 -12.59 22.62 17.70
C ALA A 109 -11.14 22.29 18.12
N HIS A 110 -10.37 21.63 17.25
CA HIS A 110 -9.01 21.16 17.50
C HIS A 110 -8.04 21.66 16.40
N PRO A 111 -7.79 22.97 16.29
CA PRO A 111 -6.87 23.51 15.30
C PRO A 111 -5.44 22.97 15.47
N GLU A 112 -5.03 22.59 16.68
CA GLU A 112 -3.76 21.92 16.97
C GLU A 112 -3.59 20.56 16.27
N MET A 113 -4.70 19.96 15.80
CA MET A 113 -4.68 18.70 15.06
C MET A 113 -4.59 18.87 13.55
N VAL A 114 -4.46 20.11 13.05
CA VAL A 114 -4.20 20.44 11.65
C VAL A 114 -2.72 20.82 11.49
N LEU A 115 -1.94 19.93 10.87
CA LEU A 115 -0.47 20.05 10.82
C LEU A 115 -0.01 20.92 9.64
N GLY A 116 -0.51 22.14 9.58
CA GLY A 116 -0.21 23.09 8.50
C GLY A 116 -1.15 24.29 8.45
N ASP A 117 -0.83 25.21 7.55
CA ASP A 117 -1.63 26.41 7.31
C ASP A 117 -2.80 26.08 6.38
N THR A 118 -4.02 26.29 6.86
CA THR A 118 -5.23 26.11 6.06
C THR A 118 -5.39 27.30 5.11
N VAL A 119 -5.38 27.06 3.80
CA VAL A 119 -5.53 28.10 2.77
C VAL A 119 -6.47 27.65 1.64
N GLU A 120 -7.01 28.59 0.87
CA GLU A 120 -7.76 28.29 -0.35
C GLU A 120 -6.84 28.32 -1.57
N GLU A 121 -6.95 27.31 -2.42
CA GLU A 121 -6.23 27.20 -3.69
C GLU A 121 -7.17 26.89 -4.85
N SER A 122 -6.82 27.38 -6.03
CA SER A 122 -7.54 27.07 -7.26
C SER A 122 -7.17 25.68 -7.76
N THR A 123 -8.16 24.79 -7.83
CA THR A 123 -8.02 23.44 -8.38
C THR A 123 -8.72 23.35 -9.75
N ALA A 124 -8.50 22.25 -10.47
CA ALA A 124 -9.22 21.95 -11.72
C ALA A 124 -10.75 21.89 -11.55
N TYR A 125 -11.26 21.79 -10.31
CA TYR A 125 -12.68 21.72 -9.98
C TYR A 125 -13.20 22.99 -9.27
N GLY A 126 -12.39 24.05 -9.18
CA GLY A 126 -12.72 25.31 -8.53
C GLY A 126 -11.84 25.59 -7.30
N MET A 127 -12.18 26.64 -6.54
CA MET A 127 -11.48 26.95 -5.28
C MET A 127 -11.76 25.85 -4.26
N ASP A 128 -10.70 25.34 -3.66
CA ASP A 128 -10.77 24.30 -2.64
C ASP A 128 -9.79 24.57 -1.51
N ILE A 129 -10.07 24.02 -0.33
CA ILE A 129 -9.21 24.20 0.85
C ILE A 129 -8.03 23.21 0.76
N THR A 130 -6.83 23.69 1.05
CA THR A 130 -5.62 22.88 1.23
C THR A 130 -4.97 23.17 2.59
N VAL A 131 -4.03 22.33 2.99
CA VAL A 131 -3.22 22.51 4.19
C VAL A 131 -1.77 22.52 3.74
N ARG A 132 -1.11 23.68 3.82
CA ARG A 132 0.30 23.83 3.45
C ARG A 132 1.20 23.48 4.64
N PRO A 133 2.36 22.85 4.42
CA PRO A 133 3.31 22.59 5.49
C PRO A 133 3.79 23.90 6.12
N ILE A 134 3.97 23.91 7.44
CA ILE A 134 4.50 25.06 8.19
C ILE A 134 5.99 25.20 7.88
N GLU A 135 6.41 26.38 7.42
CA GLU A 135 7.80 26.61 7.03
C GLU A 135 8.75 26.43 8.24
N GLY A 136 9.79 25.61 8.06
CA GLY A 136 10.81 25.35 9.08
C GLY A 136 10.42 24.31 10.15
N MET A 137 9.27 23.66 10.04
CA MET A 137 8.85 22.59 10.94
C MET A 137 8.92 21.22 10.27
N GLU A 138 9.38 20.21 11.01
CA GLU A 138 9.41 18.82 10.55
C GLU A 138 8.09 18.10 10.86
N LEU A 139 7.47 17.51 9.83
CA LEU A 139 6.19 16.80 9.98
C LEU A 139 6.23 15.68 11.03
N SER A 140 7.39 15.02 11.19
CA SER A 140 7.55 13.96 12.18
C SER A 140 7.43 14.45 13.63
N GLU A 141 7.87 15.68 13.92
CA GLU A 141 7.76 16.29 15.24
C GLU A 141 6.32 16.74 15.51
N LEU A 142 5.70 17.40 14.53
CA LEU A 142 4.29 17.79 14.55
C LEU A 142 3.37 16.59 14.78
N LEU A 143 3.61 15.48 14.07
CA LEU A 143 2.82 14.26 14.22
C LEU A 143 2.98 13.65 15.62
N LYS A 144 4.19 13.69 16.18
CA LYS A 144 4.46 13.16 17.53
C LYS A 144 3.71 13.95 18.60
N GLU A 145 3.64 15.28 18.46
CA GLU A 145 2.84 16.15 19.32
C GLU A 145 1.34 15.86 19.15
N ALA A 146 0.83 15.84 17.92
CA ALA A 146 -0.58 15.58 17.62
C ALA A 146 -1.06 14.23 18.17
N VAL A 147 -0.24 13.18 18.06
CA VAL A 147 -0.57 11.85 18.61
C VAL A 147 -0.74 11.89 20.14
N SER A 148 -0.06 12.80 20.85
CA SER A 148 -0.21 12.94 22.30
C SER A 148 -1.56 13.51 22.74
N HIS A 149 -2.29 14.16 21.82
CA HIS A 149 -3.63 14.70 22.05
C HIS A 149 -4.76 13.69 21.78
N ILE A 150 -4.45 12.51 21.21
CA ILE A 150 -5.44 11.45 20.98
C ILE A 150 -5.88 10.88 22.33
N GLN A 151 -7.19 10.90 22.57
CA GLN A 151 -7.77 10.42 23.82
C GLN A 151 -8.29 9.00 23.66
N GLY A 152 -8.06 8.13 24.64
CA GLY A 152 -8.64 6.79 24.66
C GLY A 152 -7.80 5.79 25.44
N THR A 153 -8.43 4.69 25.85
CA THR A 153 -7.74 3.58 26.52
C THR A 153 -7.76 2.36 25.61
N TYR A 154 -6.59 1.95 25.12
CA TYR A 154 -6.46 0.65 24.47
C TYR A 154 -6.57 -0.44 25.55
N GLN A 155 -7.64 -1.23 25.49
CA GLN A 155 -7.72 -2.45 26.26
C GLN A 155 -7.02 -3.56 25.47
N ALA A 156 -5.96 -4.13 26.05
CA ALA A 156 -5.29 -5.31 25.51
C ALA A 156 -6.27 -6.50 25.48
N VAL A 157 -6.03 -7.45 24.57
CA VAL A 157 -6.86 -8.65 24.49
C VAL A 157 -6.57 -9.54 25.69
N GLU A 158 -7.52 -9.64 26.61
CA GLU A 158 -7.62 -10.84 27.45
C GLU A 158 -8.14 -11.96 26.55
N LEU A 159 -7.22 -12.82 26.10
CA LEU A 159 -7.57 -14.04 25.38
C LEU A 159 -8.44 -14.90 26.30
N PRO A 160 -9.58 -15.45 25.82
CA PRO A 160 -10.41 -16.32 26.65
C PRO A 160 -9.55 -17.44 27.25
N GLU A 161 -9.70 -17.69 28.55
CA GLU A 161 -8.92 -18.66 29.34
C GLU A 161 -8.98 -20.12 28.86
N ALA A 162 -9.65 -20.41 27.74
CA ALA A 162 -9.79 -21.75 27.16
C ALA A 162 -8.49 -22.33 26.56
N ASP A 163 -7.44 -21.53 26.40
CA ASP A 163 -6.14 -21.97 25.84
C ASP A 163 -5.01 -22.06 26.88
N LYS A 164 -5.33 -22.14 28.19
CA LYS A 164 -4.36 -22.50 29.25
C LYS A 164 -3.90 -23.96 29.16
N GLY A 165 -3.28 -24.32 28.04
CA GLY A 165 -2.48 -25.52 27.85
C GLY A 165 -0.98 -25.21 27.76
N LYS A 166 -0.57 -24.06 27.20
CA LYS A 166 0.84 -23.63 27.12
C LYS A 166 0.92 -22.11 27.02
N GLU A 167 1.80 -21.47 27.80
CA GLU A 167 2.20 -20.08 27.58
C GLU A 167 2.75 -19.97 26.14
N ILE A 168 2.00 -19.31 25.24
CA ILE A 168 2.48 -19.08 23.88
C ILE A 168 3.48 -17.94 23.94
N GLU A 169 4.74 -18.26 23.73
CA GLU A 169 5.82 -17.27 23.67
C GLU A 169 5.56 -16.27 22.53
N THR A 170 5.66 -14.97 22.83
CA THR A 170 5.45 -13.88 21.87
C THR A 170 6.62 -12.93 21.88
N ILE A 171 6.98 -12.44 20.70
CA ILE A 171 8.00 -11.41 20.53
C ILE A 171 7.46 -10.28 19.63
N PRO A 172 7.99 -9.04 19.74
CA PRO A 172 7.60 -7.95 18.85
C PRO A 172 7.89 -8.29 17.38
N ALA A 173 6.98 -7.92 16.48
CA ALA A 173 7.19 -8.10 15.04
C ALA A 173 8.30 -7.19 14.52
N THR A 174 9.09 -7.69 13.58
CA THR A 174 10.13 -6.92 12.89
C THR A 174 9.63 -6.46 11.49
N PRO A 175 10.12 -5.32 10.96
CA PRO A 175 9.64 -4.77 9.69
C PRO A 175 9.82 -5.71 8.49
N ASP A 176 10.90 -6.48 8.47
CA ASP A 176 11.30 -7.41 7.41
C ASP A 176 10.36 -8.61 7.22
N VAL A 177 9.52 -8.93 8.21
CA VAL A 177 8.83 -10.24 8.24
C VAL A 177 7.51 -10.35 7.45
N LYS A 178 6.91 -9.35 6.81
CA LYS A 178 5.53 -9.45 6.22
C LYS A 178 4.42 -9.99 7.15
N ASN A 179 3.30 -9.28 7.20
CA ASN A 179 2.17 -9.72 8.02
C ASN A 179 1.57 -11.07 7.53
N PHE A 180 1.02 -11.88 8.44
CA PHE A 180 0.41 -13.19 8.16
C PHE A 180 1.38 -14.16 7.47
N SER A 181 2.58 -14.28 8.03
CA SER A 181 3.65 -15.08 7.45
C SER A 181 4.44 -15.78 8.56
N TYR A 182 4.90 -17.00 8.30
CA TYR A 182 5.82 -17.71 9.18
C TYR A 182 7.24 -17.14 9.07
N THR A 183 8.01 -17.17 10.15
CA THR A 183 9.44 -16.86 10.15
C THR A 183 10.19 -17.76 11.14
N VAL A 184 11.50 -17.85 11.00
CA VAL A 184 12.36 -18.62 11.91
C VAL A 184 13.22 -17.67 12.72
N VAL A 185 13.10 -17.71 14.04
CA VAL A 185 13.90 -16.91 14.97
C VAL A 185 14.59 -17.85 15.94
N ALA A 186 15.93 -17.82 15.98
CA ALA A 186 16.76 -18.69 16.82
C ALA A 186 16.44 -20.20 16.68
N GLY A 187 15.99 -20.64 15.49
CA GLY A 187 15.64 -22.03 15.20
C GLY A 187 14.20 -22.42 15.55
N ASP A 188 13.38 -21.49 16.05
CA ASP A 188 11.96 -21.71 16.32
C ASP A 188 11.07 -21.00 15.32
N VAL A 189 9.92 -21.60 15.04
CA VAL A 189 8.95 -21.08 14.09
C VAL A 189 8.02 -20.11 14.80
N TYR A 190 7.89 -18.93 14.22
CA TYR A 190 6.96 -17.90 14.64
C TYR A 190 5.99 -17.59 13.52
N PHE A 191 4.77 -17.18 13.86
CA PHE A 191 3.79 -16.65 12.92
C PHE A 191 3.49 -15.19 13.27
N ARG A 192 3.63 -14.30 12.28
CA ARG A 192 3.39 -12.87 12.47
C ARG A 192 1.93 -12.52 12.28
N GLU A 193 1.36 -11.88 13.30
CA GLU A 193 0.04 -11.25 13.27
C GLU A 193 0.18 -9.80 13.74
N ASN A 194 0.10 -8.89 12.78
CA ASN A 194 0.25 -7.45 12.94
C ASN A 194 1.60 -7.09 13.59
N SER A 195 1.55 -6.64 14.83
CA SER A 195 2.70 -6.16 15.61
C SER A 195 3.34 -7.24 16.48
N LEU A 196 2.83 -8.47 16.46
CA LEU A 196 3.31 -9.58 17.28
C LEU A 196 3.70 -10.78 16.42
N MET A 197 4.69 -11.53 16.89
CA MET A 197 5.05 -12.84 16.37
C MET A 197 4.82 -13.87 17.47
N ARG A 198 3.90 -14.81 17.24
CA ARG A 198 3.62 -15.94 18.16
C ARG A 198 4.49 -17.13 17.80
N ARG A 199 5.14 -17.73 18.79
CA ARG A 199 5.79 -19.02 18.60
C ARG A 199 4.73 -20.07 18.28
N VAL A 200 5.02 -20.89 17.27
CA VAL A 200 4.13 -21.97 16.84
C VAL A 200 4.72 -23.29 17.29
N ASP A 201 4.02 -23.94 18.21
CA ASP A 201 4.41 -25.26 18.72
C ASP A 201 4.09 -26.34 17.68
N LEU A 202 5.10 -26.67 16.87
CA LEU A 202 5.03 -27.70 15.83
C LEU A 202 5.73 -28.98 16.29
N ASN A 203 5.22 -30.14 15.87
CA ASN A 203 6.01 -31.37 15.95
C ASN A 203 7.18 -31.33 14.94
N GLU A 204 8.20 -32.17 15.13
CA GLU A 204 9.41 -32.19 14.28
C GLU A 204 9.12 -32.23 12.78
N LYS A 205 8.16 -33.08 12.34
CA LYS A 205 7.81 -33.19 10.92
C LYS A 205 7.14 -31.94 10.37
N ALA A 206 6.27 -31.29 11.15
CA ALA A 206 5.61 -30.06 10.76
C ALA A 206 6.60 -28.88 10.80
N LYS A 207 7.47 -28.83 11.80
CA LYS A 207 8.56 -27.85 11.92
C LYS A 207 9.48 -27.91 10.70
N ASP A 208 9.93 -29.11 10.33
CA ASP A 208 10.73 -29.35 9.13
C ASP A 208 10.07 -28.86 7.84
N ARG A 209 8.76 -29.08 7.68
CA ARG A 209 7.98 -28.62 6.52
C ARG A 209 7.89 -27.10 6.47
N VAL A 210 7.51 -26.47 7.59
CA VAL A 210 7.34 -25.02 7.68
C VAL A 210 8.68 -24.31 7.48
N MET A 211 9.76 -24.78 8.11
CA MET A 211 11.09 -24.19 7.94
C MET A 211 11.56 -24.25 6.49
N GLY A 212 11.40 -25.39 5.82
CA GLY A 212 11.77 -25.52 4.41
C GLY A 212 10.92 -24.65 3.48
N MET A 213 9.63 -24.46 3.77
CA MET A 213 8.77 -23.54 3.00
C MET A 213 9.09 -22.06 3.29
N VAL A 214 9.49 -21.70 4.50
CA VAL A 214 10.01 -20.35 4.83
C VAL A 214 11.29 -20.06 4.05
N GLU A 215 12.20 -21.03 3.97
CA GLU A 215 13.45 -20.92 3.18
C GLU A 215 13.16 -20.73 1.69
N LEU A 216 12.33 -21.60 1.09
CA LEU A 216 11.93 -21.49 -0.32
C LEU A 216 11.28 -20.12 -0.61
N ARG A 217 10.42 -19.63 0.28
CA ARG A 217 9.78 -18.33 0.14
C ARG A 217 10.81 -17.19 0.13
N GLY A 218 11.83 -17.25 0.98
CA GLY A 218 12.92 -16.28 1.00
C GLY A 218 13.61 -16.21 -0.36
N ILE A 219 14.07 -17.36 -0.87
CA ILE A 219 14.77 -17.45 -2.15
C ILE A 219 13.90 -16.98 -3.31
N VAL A 220 12.61 -17.37 -3.34
CA VAL A 220 11.67 -16.94 -4.38
C VAL A 220 11.46 -15.43 -4.38
N ASN A 221 11.29 -14.82 -3.20
CA ASN A 221 11.11 -13.37 -3.12
C ASN A 221 12.36 -12.61 -3.57
N GLU A 222 13.56 -13.06 -3.19
CA GLU A 222 14.81 -12.47 -3.66
C GLU A 222 14.98 -12.64 -5.19
N LEU A 223 14.61 -13.81 -5.73
CA LEU A 223 14.66 -14.04 -7.18
C LEU A 223 13.66 -13.15 -7.94
N ILE A 224 12.49 -12.89 -7.37
CA ILE A 224 11.50 -11.95 -7.92
C ILE A 224 12.10 -10.53 -7.92
N GLU A 225 12.71 -10.11 -6.81
CA GLU A 225 13.37 -8.81 -6.69
C GLU A 225 14.50 -8.64 -7.72
N TYR A 226 15.37 -9.64 -7.87
CA TYR A 226 16.47 -9.60 -8.86
C TYR A 226 15.95 -9.43 -10.29
N GLN A 227 14.85 -10.09 -10.64
CA GLN A 227 14.25 -9.94 -11.97
C GLN A 227 13.55 -8.59 -12.16
N LEU A 228 12.92 -8.08 -11.11
CA LEU A 228 12.18 -6.81 -11.12
C LEU A 228 13.14 -5.62 -11.23
N GLU A 229 14.26 -5.66 -10.52
CA GLU A 229 15.29 -4.62 -10.49
C GLU A 229 16.37 -4.78 -11.59
N ASP A 230 16.12 -5.63 -12.59
CA ASP A 230 17.00 -5.92 -13.73
C ASP A 230 18.45 -6.29 -13.36
N TYR A 231 18.65 -7.11 -12.33
CA TYR A 231 19.98 -7.60 -11.94
C TYR A 231 20.65 -8.40 -13.08
N PRO A 232 22.00 -8.49 -13.10
CA PRO A 232 22.74 -9.25 -14.12
C PRO A 232 22.30 -10.71 -14.23
N ASP A 233 22.28 -11.24 -15.47
CA ASP A 233 21.85 -12.62 -15.76
C ASP A 233 22.64 -13.69 -14.98
N GLU A 234 23.91 -13.43 -14.67
CA GLU A 234 24.74 -14.31 -13.85
C GLU A 234 24.20 -14.44 -12.42
N MET A 235 23.81 -13.33 -11.78
CA MET A 235 23.24 -13.33 -10.43
C MET A 235 21.87 -14.01 -10.40
N ILE A 236 21.07 -13.80 -11.44
CA ILE A 236 19.76 -14.46 -11.60
C ILE A 236 19.96 -15.98 -11.77
N THR A 237 20.88 -16.41 -12.62
CA THR A 237 21.18 -17.83 -12.84
C THR A 237 21.68 -18.50 -11.56
N GLN A 238 22.52 -17.80 -10.78
CA GLN A 238 22.98 -18.29 -9.48
C GLN A 238 21.83 -18.45 -8.48
N LYS A 239 20.94 -17.46 -8.39
CA LYS A 239 19.77 -17.52 -7.50
C LYS A 239 18.75 -18.58 -7.95
N GLN A 240 18.64 -18.83 -9.26
CA GLN A 240 17.85 -19.94 -9.80
C GLN A 240 18.44 -21.31 -9.46
N ALA A 241 19.78 -21.45 -9.47
CA ALA A 241 20.45 -22.67 -9.02
C ALA A 241 20.21 -22.91 -7.52
N GLU A 242 20.32 -21.87 -6.70
CA GLU A 242 20.00 -21.91 -5.26
C GLU A 242 18.54 -22.36 -5.02
N LEU A 243 17.58 -21.80 -5.77
CA LEU A 243 16.18 -22.22 -5.69
C LEU A 243 16.00 -23.69 -6.10
N ASN A 244 16.70 -24.16 -7.14
CA ASN A 244 16.64 -25.56 -7.55
C ASN A 244 17.14 -26.49 -6.45
N ASP A 245 18.31 -26.20 -5.87
CA ASP A 245 18.92 -27.02 -4.84
C ASP A 245 18.06 -27.08 -3.58
N ALA A 246 17.55 -25.92 -3.12
CA ALA A 246 16.65 -25.83 -1.96
C ALA A 246 15.33 -26.59 -2.21
N TYR A 247 14.75 -26.45 -3.40
CA TYR A 247 13.52 -27.16 -3.76
C TYR A 247 13.73 -28.66 -3.82
N ASP A 248 14.80 -29.14 -4.45
CA ASP A 248 15.06 -30.58 -4.57
C ASP A 248 15.34 -31.20 -3.20
N ALA A 249 16.06 -30.49 -2.33
CA ALA A 249 16.25 -30.90 -0.94
C ALA A 249 14.93 -30.95 -0.15
N PHE A 250 14.08 -29.94 -0.30
CA PHE A 250 12.75 -29.91 0.33
C PHE A 250 11.87 -31.06 -0.16
N ALA A 251 11.75 -31.23 -1.48
CA ALA A 251 10.89 -32.23 -2.10
C ALA A 251 11.33 -33.66 -1.75
N ALA A 252 12.64 -33.92 -1.67
CA ALA A 252 13.18 -35.21 -1.25
C ALA A 252 12.78 -35.58 0.19
N LYS A 253 12.73 -34.58 1.10
CA LYS A 253 12.41 -34.80 2.52
C LYS A 253 10.90 -34.76 2.81
N ASN A 254 10.18 -33.84 2.19
CA ASN A 254 8.81 -33.47 2.55
C ASN A 254 7.77 -33.78 1.46
N GLY A 255 8.19 -34.18 0.27
CA GLY A 255 7.34 -34.31 -0.92
C GLY A 255 6.98 -32.95 -1.53
N LEU A 256 6.15 -32.98 -2.58
CA LEU A 256 5.70 -31.79 -3.32
C LEU A 256 5.05 -30.75 -2.42
N ILE A 257 5.28 -29.47 -2.67
CA ILE A 257 4.67 -28.31 -2.00
C ILE A 257 3.15 -28.43 -2.03
N ASN A 258 2.57 -28.82 -3.17
CA ASN A 258 1.12 -28.98 -3.35
C ASN A 258 0.53 -30.20 -2.61
N ASN A 259 1.35 -31.05 -1.98
CA ASN A 259 0.84 -32.17 -1.20
C ASN A 259 0.02 -31.67 0.00
N ARG A 260 -1.08 -32.39 0.30
CA ARG A 260 -1.99 -32.06 1.41
C ARG A 260 -1.30 -31.79 2.75
N ALA A 261 -0.26 -32.57 3.09
CA ALA A 261 0.47 -32.41 4.35
C ALA A 261 1.27 -31.10 4.41
N ASN A 262 1.86 -30.66 3.29
CA ASN A 262 2.54 -29.38 3.20
C ASN A 262 1.54 -28.23 3.22
N GLY A 263 0.46 -28.35 2.45
CA GLY A 263 -0.61 -27.36 2.47
C GLY A 263 -1.24 -27.17 3.84
N GLN A 264 -1.51 -28.25 4.57
CA GLN A 264 -2.03 -28.14 5.94
C GLN A 264 -1.04 -27.49 6.92
N ALA A 265 0.27 -27.69 6.72
CA ALA A 265 1.29 -27.12 7.60
C ALA A 265 1.55 -25.63 7.34
N PHE A 266 1.24 -25.13 6.13
CA PHE A 266 1.64 -23.79 5.68
C PHE A 266 0.47 -22.93 5.16
N ALA A 267 -0.77 -23.41 5.27
CA ALA A 267 -1.98 -22.75 4.73
C ALA A 267 -2.17 -21.30 5.22
N ASP A 268 -1.75 -21.01 6.45
CA ASP A 268 -1.91 -19.68 7.04
C ASP A 268 -0.88 -18.66 6.53
N ASP A 269 0.15 -19.11 5.80
CA ASP A 269 1.15 -18.21 5.22
C ASP A 269 0.61 -17.48 4.00
N SER A 270 0.75 -16.16 3.98
CA SER A 270 0.30 -15.30 2.87
C SER A 270 0.97 -15.63 1.53
N SER A 271 2.12 -16.30 1.53
CA SER A 271 2.86 -16.69 0.33
C SER A 271 2.68 -18.18 -0.04
N TYR A 272 1.82 -18.94 0.63
CA TYR A 272 1.64 -20.37 0.34
C TYR A 272 1.30 -20.64 -1.13
N TYR A 273 0.32 -19.91 -1.69
CA TYR A 273 -0.08 -20.11 -3.09
C TYR A 273 0.98 -19.67 -4.10
N LEU A 274 1.87 -18.74 -3.74
CA LEU A 274 3.05 -18.43 -4.55
C LEU A 274 4.00 -19.63 -4.59
N LEU A 275 4.24 -20.29 -3.46
CA LEU A 275 5.06 -21.50 -3.43
C LEU A 275 4.42 -22.66 -4.21
N CYS A 276 3.09 -22.82 -4.15
CA CYS A 276 2.39 -23.81 -4.97
C CYS A 276 2.65 -23.62 -6.47
N SER A 277 2.83 -22.36 -6.92
CA SER A 277 3.10 -22.04 -8.33
C SER A 277 4.46 -22.50 -8.84
N LEU A 278 5.36 -22.94 -7.95
CA LEU A 278 6.65 -23.55 -8.31
C LEU A 278 6.49 -24.93 -8.96
N GLU A 279 5.33 -25.55 -8.83
CA GLU A 279 5.05 -26.90 -9.31
C GLU A 279 3.90 -26.89 -10.31
N ASN A 280 4.16 -27.38 -11.53
CA ASN A 280 3.09 -27.70 -12.45
C ASN A 280 2.61 -29.11 -12.14
N VAL A 281 1.46 -29.25 -11.49
CA VAL A 281 0.85 -30.54 -11.15
C VAL A 281 -0.21 -30.96 -12.17
N ASP A 282 -0.42 -32.28 -12.33
CA ASP A 282 -1.51 -32.84 -13.11
C ASP A 282 -2.83 -32.95 -12.31
N GLU A 283 -3.88 -33.48 -12.95
CA GLU A 283 -5.20 -33.65 -12.32
C GLU A 283 -5.18 -34.63 -11.12
N ASP A 284 -4.20 -35.53 -11.09
CA ASP A 284 -3.99 -36.53 -10.04
C ASP A 284 -3.05 -36.02 -8.93
N GLY A 285 -2.49 -34.80 -9.08
CA GLY A 285 -1.58 -34.18 -8.13
C GLY A 285 -0.10 -34.57 -8.28
N ASN A 286 0.29 -35.21 -9.39
CA ASN A 286 1.68 -35.54 -9.68
C ASN A 286 2.41 -34.36 -10.33
N LEU A 287 3.70 -34.21 -10.04
CA LEU A 287 4.55 -33.18 -10.64
C LEU A 287 4.79 -33.48 -12.13
N LYS A 288 4.29 -32.63 -13.02
CA LYS A 288 4.64 -32.64 -14.45
C LYS A 288 5.98 -31.98 -14.70
N SER A 289 6.21 -30.82 -14.10
CA SER A 289 7.47 -30.06 -14.22
C SER A 289 7.59 -29.00 -13.13
N LYS A 290 8.82 -28.56 -12.89
CA LYS A 290 9.09 -27.31 -12.15
C LYS A 290 8.61 -26.11 -12.98
N ALA A 291 8.30 -25.01 -12.31
CA ALA A 291 7.92 -23.76 -12.95
C ALA A 291 9.07 -23.16 -13.79
N ASP A 292 8.72 -22.29 -14.73
CA ASP A 292 9.68 -21.59 -15.59
C ASP A 292 10.70 -20.75 -14.80
N MET A 293 10.32 -20.26 -13.62
CA MET A 293 11.17 -19.44 -12.74
C MET A 293 12.47 -20.14 -12.33
N PHE A 294 12.52 -21.47 -12.35
CA PHE A 294 13.73 -22.25 -12.05
C PHE A 294 14.80 -22.20 -13.14
N THR A 295 14.46 -21.77 -14.37
CA THR A 295 15.37 -21.91 -15.53
C THR A 295 15.46 -20.67 -16.41
N LYS A 296 14.48 -19.76 -16.34
CA LYS A 296 14.50 -18.52 -17.12
C LYS A 296 13.82 -17.38 -16.38
N ARG A 297 14.14 -16.16 -16.82
CA ARG A 297 13.48 -14.95 -16.35
C ARG A 297 11.99 -14.97 -16.74
N THR A 298 11.13 -14.86 -15.74
CA THR A 298 9.67 -14.84 -15.85
C THR A 298 9.09 -13.43 -15.68
N ILE A 299 9.85 -12.51 -15.08
CA ILE A 299 9.47 -11.11 -14.89
C ILE A 299 10.39 -10.26 -15.78
N LYS A 300 9.82 -9.55 -16.74
CA LYS A 300 10.57 -8.58 -17.55
C LYS A 300 10.42 -7.19 -16.93
N PRO A 301 11.53 -6.49 -16.63
CA PRO A 301 11.48 -5.12 -16.14
C PRO A 301 10.90 -4.22 -17.23
N GLU A 302 10.17 -3.21 -16.80
CA GLU A 302 9.65 -2.19 -17.69
C GLU A 302 10.82 -1.32 -18.16
N ARG A 303 11.30 -1.59 -19.37
CA ARG A 303 12.33 -0.77 -20.01
C ARG A 303 11.68 0.48 -20.59
N ARG A 304 11.76 1.59 -19.86
CA ARG A 304 11.46 2.89 -20.42
C ARG A 304 12.50 3.20 -21.50
N VAL A 305 12.03 3.63 -22.67
CA VAL A 305 12.94 4.07 -23.71
C VAL A 305 13.57 5.37 -23.22
N THR A 306 14.90 5.41 -23.11
CA THR A 306 15.63 6.59 -22.61
C THR A 306 16.23 7.43 -23.72
N SER A 307 16.27 6.91 -24.95
CA SER A 307 16.79 7.62 -26.12
C SER A 307 16.15 7.07 -27.40
N VAL A 308 15.93 7.93 -28.38
CA VAL A 308 15.53 7.59 -29.75
C VAL A 308 16.25 8.47 -30.76
N ASP A 309 16.28 8.05 -32.02
CA ASP A 309 17.01 8.76 -33.06
C ASP A 309 16.13 9.77 -33.82
N THR A 310 14.80 9.59 -33.78
CA THR A 310 13.88 10.39 -34.60
C THR A 310 12.71 10.99 -33.81
N PRO A 311 12.28 12.22 -34.14
CA PRO A 311 11.05 12.82 -33.61
C PRO A 311 9.80 11.95 -33.75
N SER A 312 9.70 11.14 -34.79
CA SER A 312 8.57 10.21 -35.00
C SER A 312 8.54 9.09 -33.96
N GLU A 313 9.69 8.52 -33.61
CA GLU A 313 9.80 7.53 -32.53
C GLU A 313 9.53 8.17 -31.17
N ALA A 314 10.07 9.37 -30.93
CA ALA A 314 9.82 10.14 -29.72
C ALA A 314 8.32 10.43 -29.55
N LEU A 315 7.62 10.74 -30.64
CA LEU A 315 6.18 10.98 -30.65
C LEU A 315 5.40 9.72 -30.28
N ALA A 316 5.72 8.57 -30.87
CA ALA A 316 5.05 7.31 -30.56
C ALA A 316 5.19 6.96 -29.07
N ILE A 317 6.36 7.19 -28.47
CA ILE A 317 6.62 6.97 -27.04
C ILE A 317 5.88 8.01 -26.20
N SER A 318 5.88 9.29 -26.60
CA SER A 318 5.15 10.36 -25.89
C SER A 318 3.64 10.08 -25.84
N ILE A 319 3.05 9.65 -26.95
CA ILE A 319 1.64 9.21 -26.98
C ILE A 319 1.42 7.96 -26.13
N GLY A 320 2.32 6.97 -26.21
CA GLY A 320 2.22 5.73 -25.43
C GLY A 320 2.33 5.93 -23.92
N GLU A 321 3.29 6.76 -23.46
CA GLU A 321 3.60 6.95 -22.04
C GLU A 321 2.84 8.13 -21.40
N ARG A 322 2.57 9.19 -22.16
CA ARG A 322 1.97 10.44 -21.64
C ARG A 322 0.57 10.70 -22.18
N GLY A 323 0.12 9.97 -23.21
CA GLY A 323 -1.20 10.13 -23.82
C GLY A 323 -1.40 11.45 -24.58
N LYS A 324 -0.32 12.18 -24.86
CA LYS A 324 -0.34 13.51 -25.51
C LYS A 324 0.98 13.79 -26.21
N VAL A 325 1.00 14.83 -27.05
CA VAL A 325 2.25 15.35 -27.62
C VAL A 325 2.97 16.18 -26.55
N ASP A 326 3.97 15.57 -25.89
CA ASP A 326 4.79 16.22 -24.87
C ASP A 326 6.17 16.57 -25.45
N LEU A 327 6.32 17.79 -25.99
CA LEU A 327 7.56 18.25 -26.63
C LEU A 327 8.78 18.28 -25.69
N PRO A 328 8.66 18.74 -24.42
CA PRO A 328 9.76 18.62 -23.44
C PRO A 328 10.24 17.18 -23.26
N PHE A 329 9.32 16.22 -23.12
CA PHE A 329 9.67 14.81 -22.98
C PHE A 329 10.30 14.24 -24.26
N MET A 330 9.75 14.57 -25.44
CA MET A 330 10.30 14.12 -26.72
C MET A 330 11.71 14.67 -26.96
N ALA A 331 11.97 15.92 -26.61
CA ALA A 331 13.30 16.53 -26.70
C ALA A 331 14.32 15.88 -25.75
N GLN A 332 13.89 15.42 -24.57
CA GLN A 332 14.74 14.63 -23.68
C GLN A 332 15.12 13.28 -24.30
N LEU A 333 14.16 12.58 -24.92
CA LEU A 333 14.42 11.31 -25.61
C LEU A 333 15.34 11.47 -26.82
N LEU A 334 15.34 12.63 -27.47
CA LEU A 334 16.22 12.92 -28.62
C LEU A 334 17.62 13.42 -28.21
N GLY A 335 17.84 13.66 -26.92
CA GLY A 335 19.08 14.28 -26.45
C GLY A 335 19.23 15.76 -26.85
N THR A 336 18.13 16.43 -27.19
CA THR A 336 18.08 17.85 -27.57
C THR A 336 17.16 18.70 -26.67
N PRO A 337 17.32 18.69 -25.32
CA PRO A 337 16.42 19.42 -24.41
C PRO A 337 16.30 20.91 -24.77
N GLY A 338 15.07 21.40 -24.89
CA GLY A 338 14.78 22.79 -25.25
C GLY A 338 14.78 23.08 -26.76
N GLU A 339 15.16 22.13 -27.62
CA GLU A 339 15.16 22.30 -29.08
C GLU A 339 13.88 21.72 -29.71
N TYR A 340 12.77 22.46 -29.60
CA TYR A 340 11.46 22.00 -30.07
C TYR A 340 11.21 22.27 -31.56
N ASP A 341 11.89 23.27 -32.15
CA ASP A 341 11.66 23.69 -33.53
C ASP A 341 11.97 22.57 -34.52
N ALA A 342 13.03 21.79 -34.27
CA ALA A 342 13.41 20.65 -35.11
C ALA A 342 12.34 19.54 -35.07
N ILE A 343 11.82 19.25 -33.86
CA ILE A 343 10.75 18.28 -33.64
C ILE A 343 9.48 18.71 -34.39
N GLN A 344 9.11 19.99 -34.27
CA GLN A 344 7.92 20.55 -34.94
C GLN A 344 8.06 20.59 -36.46
N ALA A 345 9.24 20.93 -36.96
CA ALA A 345 9.51 20.98 -38.39
C ALA A 345 9.40 19.59 -39.03
N GLU A 346 9.96 18.57 -38.37
CA GLU A 346 9.93 17.19 -38.86
C GLU A 346 8.54 16.55 -38.74
N LEU A 347 7.82 16.85 -37.65
CA LEU A 347 6.46 16.34 -37.41
C LEU A 347 5.35 17.22 -37.98
N ARG A 348 5.69 18.14 -38.89
CA ARG A 348 4.73 19.06 -39.49
C ARG A 348 3.63 18.30 -40.23
N GLY A 349 2.38 18.53 -39.84
CA GLY A 349 1.21 17.85 -40.40
C GLY A 349 0.88 16.51 -39.73
N VAL A 350 1.66 16.10 -38.73
CA VAL A 350 1.38 14.95 -37.86
C VAL A 350 0.89 15.43 -36.49
N ILE A 351 1.52 16.47 -35.92
CA ILE A 351 1.10 17.13 -34.68
C ILE A 351 0.47 18.50 -34.98
N PHE A 352 -0.49 18.93 -34.15
CA PHE A 352 -1.25 20.17 -34.38
C PHE A 352 -1.43 20.94 -33.08
N LYS A 353 -1.04 22.21 -33.06
CA LYS A 353 -1.29 23.07 -31.92
C LYS A 353 -2.78 23.45 -31.84
N ASP A 354 -3.37 23.27 -30.67
CA ASP A 354 -4.71 23.77 -30.34
C ASP A 354 -4.72 25.31 -30.46
N PRO A 355 -5.56 25.88 -31.34
CA PRO A 355 -5.64 27.33 -31.53
C PRO A 355 -6.14 28.09 -30.29
N MET A 356 -6.74 27.41 -29.30
CA MET A 356 -7.20 27.99 -28.04
C MET A 356 -6.17 27.87 -26.91
N ALA A 357 -5.06 27.15 -27.13
CA ALA A 357 -4.01 26.99 -26.13
C ALA A 357 -3.11 28.25 -26.02
N PRO A 358 -2.42 28.43 -24.87
CA PRO A 358 -1.47 29.52 -24.70
C PRO A 358 -0.37 29.53 -25.77
N ASP A 359 0.17 30.73 -26.08
CA ASP A 359 1.24 30.91 -27.06
C ASP A 359 2.59 30.27 -26.67
N ALA A 360 2.68 29.61 -25.52
CA ALA A 360 3.85 28.84 -25.13
C ALA A 360 4.08 27.64 -26.05
N VAL A 361 5.34 27.41 -26.44
CA VAL A 361 5.75 26.38 -27.40
C VAL A 361 5.57 24.96 -26.83
N GLU A 362 5.58 24.82 -25.52
CA GLU A 362 5.61 23.54 -24.80
C GLU A 362 4.21 22.93 -24.55
N VAL A 363 3.14 23.67 -24.81
CA VAL A 363 1.78 23.31 -24.38
C VAL A 363 0.78 23.42 -25.53
N GLY A 364 -0.27 22.59 -25.44
CA GLY A 364 -1.42 22.63 -26.34
C GLY A 364 -1.17 21.99 -27.71
N TRP A 365 -0.46 20.87 -27.77
CA TRP A 365 -0.22 20.07 -28.98
C TRP A 365 -1.03 18.78 -29.03
#